data_AF-A0AAV1TLS2-F1
#
_entry.id   AF-A0AAV1TLS2-F1
#
_cell.length_a   1.000
_cell.length_b   1.000
_cell.length_c   1.000
_cell.angle_alpha   90.00
_cell.angle_beta   90.00
_cell.angle_gamma   90.00
#
_symmetry.space_group_name_H-M   'P 1'
#
loop_
_entity.id
_entity.type
_entity.pdbx_description
1 polymer ?
#
loop_
_entity_poly.entity_id
_entity_poly.type
_entity_poly.pdbx_seq_one_letter_code
_entity_poly.pdbx_strand_id
1 'polypeptide(L)'
;MSRHSKNATATTHFTYREREAADHGTLKRRYGRDSQLPFGMCCLCLASTRSRNPLVSPAGFVYCKECIYANLLAQKRAIQDNATAYERYVASQARKIQDTEQDTERKLVTNALESTQGVVAILQTQDKKLVAYQKLQEQVDRATDEDKRQAMRKTSFWIPDCTPSEERRVAEPDTAPRDPMNPDQFLKLKHLMPVKFAWISNRLHGDQNVHHVVCAVTKTEINHHQAVLLRPSGQVILERCLNEMVKPTMTCPVTGLKLRQKDIVHLQAGGTGFSAHSTVEAKKYRPSMT
;
A
#
# COMPACT_ATOMS: atom_id res chain seq x y z
N MET A 1 -43.60 16.24 37.48
CA MET A 1 -43.49 16.79 36.10
C MET A 1 -42.10 16.54 35.57
N SER A 2 -41.89 15.42 34.87
CA SER A 2 -40.67 15.22 34.09
C SER A 2 -40.63 16.28 32.99
N ARG A 3 -39.54 17.04 32.92
CA ARG A 3 -39.37 18.08 31.90
C ARG A 3 -39.28 17.42 30.53
N HIS A 4 -40.40 17.40 29.81
CA HIS A 4 -40.55 16.87 28.45
C HIS A 4 -39.55 17.50 27.45
N SER A 5 -38.99 18.66 27.79
CA SER A 5 -37.95 19.38 27.04
C SER A 5 -36.55 18.75 27.09
N LYS A 6 -36.34 17.68 27.86
CA LYS A 6 -35.06 16.94 27.93
C LYS A 6 -35.08 15.62 27.15
N ASN A 7 -36.19 15.27 26.50
CA ASN A 7 -36.26 14.07 25.69
C ASN A 7 -35.47 14.28 24.40
N ALA A 8 -34.68 13.27 24.03
CA ALA A 8 -33.99 13.28 22.75
C ALA A 8 -35.05 13.42 21.64
N THR A 9 -34.91 14.37 20.71
CA THR A 9 -35.86 14.80 19.64
C THR A 9 -36.98 15.81 19.97
N ALA A 10 -37.06 16.36 21.19
CA ALA A 10 -38.06 17.41 21.48
C ALA A 10 -37.73 18.79 20.85
N THR A 11 -36.49 18.98 20.38
CA THR A 11 -35.98 20.24 19.79
C THR A 11 -35.77 20.12 18.29
N THR A 12 -36.01 21.21 17.54
CA THR A 12 -35.83 21.27 16.07
C THR A 12 -34.38 21.17 15.61
N HIS A 13 -33.43 21.23 16.55
CA HIS A 13 -32.01 21.04 16.30
C HIS A 13 -31.50 19.91 17.19
N PHE A 14 -30.59 19.10 16.65
CA PHE A 14 -29.85 18.14 17.45
C PHE A 14 -28.86 18.86 18.36
N THR A 15 -28.97 18.57 19.65
CA THR A 15 -27.97 18.93 20.68
C THR A 15 -26.65 18.19 20.42
N TYR A 16 -25.56 18.67 21.02
CA TYR A 16 -24.23 18.05 20.86
C TYR A 16 -24.23 16.54 21.14
N ARG A 17 -24.89 16.10 22.23
CA ARG A 17 -24.99 14.68 22.59
C ARG A 17 -25.79 13.86 21.59
N GLU A 18 -26.87 14.42 21.05
CA GLU A 18 -27.65 13.73 20.01
C GLU A 18 -26.88 13.64 18.70
N ARG A 19 -26.06 14.65 18.35
CA ARG A 19 -25.19 14.57 17.16
C ARG A 19 -24.11 13.51 17.32
N GLU A 20 -23.51 13.42 18.50
CA GLU A 20 -22.53 12.39 18.83
C GLU A 20 -23.15 10.98 18.81
N ALA A 21 -24.37 10.81 19.33
CA ALA A 21 -25.08 9.53 19.32
C ALA A 21 -25.64 9.13 17.95
N ALA A 22 -26.09 10.12 17.15
CA ALA A 22 -26.61 9.91 15.80
C ALA A 22 -25.49 9.69 14.77
N ASP A 23 -24.23 9.79 15.19
CA ASP A 23 -23.09 9.22 14.47
C ASP A 23 -22.94 9.75 13.03
N HIS A 24 -23.33 11.02 12.81
CA HIS A 24 -23.35 11.74 11.53
C HIS A 24 -22.30 12.86 11.46
N GLY A 25 -21.88 13.22 10.25
CA GLY A 25 -20.86 14.26 10.02
C GLY A 25 -19.44 13.81 10.37
N THR A 26 -18.52 14.76 10.55
CA THR A 26 -17.11 14.46 10.87
C THR A 26 -16.96 14.09 12.33
N LEU A 27 -16.73 12.81 12.62
CA LEU A 27 -16.41 12.32 13.96
C LEU A 27 -14.94 12.58 14.27
N LYS A 28 -14.67 13.23 15.41
CA LYS A 28 -13.33 13.50 15.90
C LYS A 28 -13.11 12.75 17.21
N ARG A 29 -12.01 12.01 17.33
CA ARG A 29 -11.64 11.33 18.58
C ARG A 29 -10.17 11.56 18.89
N ARG A 30 -9.88 11.87 20.16
CA ARG A 30 -8.50 12.10 20.62
C ARG A 30 -7.88 10.78 21.07
N TYR A 31 -6.65 10.54 20.63
CA TYR A 31 -5.82 9.42 21.05
C TYR A 31 -5.18 9.69 22.42
N GLY A 32 -5.05 8.64 23.23
CA GLY A 32 -4.35 8.71 24.51
C GLY A 32 -2.83 8.65 24.35
N ARG A 33 -2.08 8.73 25.46
CA ARG A 33 -0.62 8.55 25.46
C ARG A 33 -0.22 7.15 24.97
N ASP A 34 -1.04 6.15 25.25
CA ASP A 34 -0.78 4.74 24.95
C ASP A 34 -0.82 4.44 23.45
N SER A 35 -1.53 5.26 22.68
CA SER A 35 -1.62 5.12 21.21
C SER A 35 -0.43 5.74 20.47
N GLN A 36 0.54 6.31 21.20
CA GLN A 36 1.64 7.10 20.63
C GLN A 36 2.98 6.41 20.90
N LEU A 37 3.76 6.18 19.83
CA LEU A 37 5.06 5.49 19.94
C LEU A 37 6.07 6.35 20.71
N PRO A 38 6.65 5.86 21.83
CA PRO A 38 7.73 6.56 22.52
C PRO A 38 9.01 6.60 21.66
N PHE A 39 9.87 7.58 21.91
CA PHE A 39 11.16 7.67 21.24
C PHE A 39 12.07 6.47 21.60
N GLY A 40 12.80 5.95 20.61
CA GLY A 40 13.71 4.81 20.79
C GLY A 40 13.05 3.42 20.78
N MET A 41 11.75 3.36 20.49
CA MET A 41 11.01 2.10 20.34
C MET A 41 10.97 1.69 18.86
N CYS A 42 10.82 0.39 18.59
CA CYS A 42 10.74 -0.12 17.23
C CYS A 42 9.37 0.19 16.60
N CYS A 43 9.35 0.77 15.40
CA CYS A 43 8.09 1.07 14.71
C CYS A 43 7.29 -0.16 14.27
N LEU A 44 7.93 -1.35 14.19
CA LEU A 44 7.27 -2.59 13.75
C LEU A 44 6.72 -3.41 14.91
N CYS A 45 7.54 -3.68 15.93
CA CYS A 45 7.14 -4.51 17.07
C CYS A 45 6.69 -3.71 18.29
N LEU A 46 6.76 -2.37 18.23
CA LEU A 46 6.39 -1.44 19.32
C LEU A 46 7.16 -1.65 20.64
N ALA A 47 8.14 -2.55 20.64
CA ALA A 47 8.95 -2.89 21.80
C ALA A 47 10.21 -2.03 21.90
N SER A 48 10.82 -2.02 23.09
CA SER A 48 12.06 -1.29 23.33
C SER A 48 13.23 -1.90 22.55
N THR A 49 14.05 -1.02 21.98
CA THR A 49 15.19 -1.42 21.16
C THR A 49 16.48 -1.63 21.95
N ARG A 50 16.45 -1.44 23.28
CA ARG A 50 17.63 -1.46 24.16
C ARG A 50 18.55 -2.67 23.97
N SER A 51 17.98 -3.87 23.81
CA SER A 51 18.73 -5.13 23.67
C SER A 51 18.69 -5.71 22.24
N ARG A 52 18.17 -4.97 21.26
CA ARG A 52 17.79 -5.52 19.93
C ARG A 52 18.53 -4.90 18.75
N ASN A 53 19.72 -4.34 19.00
CA ASN A 53 20.58 -3.71 17.98
C ASN A 53 19.79 -2.78 17.04
N PRO A 54 19.41 -1.57 17.50
CA PRO A 54 18.55 -0.70 16.74
C PRO A 54 19.21 -0.25 15.43
N LEU A 55 18.42 -0.27 14.37
CA LEU A 55 18.75 0.25 13.06
C LEU A 55 17.79 1.41 12.73
N VAL A 56 18.30 2.39 12.00
CA VAL A 56 17.52 3.54 11.55
C VAL A 56 17.46 3.59 10.03
N SER A 57 16.27 3.86 9.48
CA SER A 57 16.10 4.12 8.05
C SER A 57 16.50 5.56 7.70
N PRO A 58 16.79 5.87 6.42
CA PRO A 58 17.10 7.24 6.01
C PRO A 58 16.00 8.26 6.30
N ALA A 59 14.74 7.83 6.40
CA ALA A 59 13.60 8.65 6.81
C ALA A 59 13.62 9.01 8.31
N GLY A 60 14.47 8.37 9.12
CA GLY A 60 14.56 8.63 10.56
C GLY A 60 13.70 7.71 11.44
N PHE A 61 13.16 6.62 10.89
CA PHE A 61 12.42 5.63 11.69
C PHE A 61 13.34 4.59 12.32
N VAL A 62 13.00 4.15 13.53
CA VAL A 62 13.81 3.23 14.33
C VAL A 62 13.20 1.83 14.28
N TYR A 63 14.06 0.83 14.06
CA TYR A 63 13.68 -0.58 13.97
C TYR A 63 14.61 -1.47 14.79
N CYS A 64 14.10 -2.58 15.28
CA CYS A 64 14.94 -3.72 15.67
C CYS A 64 15.54 -4.36 14.42
N LYS A 65 16.80 -4.80 14.50
CA LYS A 65 17.49 -5.47 13.39
C LYS A 65 16.70 -6.66 12.82
N GLU A 66 16.16 -7.50 13.70
CA GLU A 66 15.37 -8.67 13.31
C GLU A 66 14.09 -8.29 12.59
N CYS A 67 13.33 -7.33 13.13
CA CYS A 67 12.03 -6.93 12.57
C CYS A 67 12.18 -6.33 11.18
N ILE A 68 13.14 -5.43 10.98
CA ILE A 68 13.33 -4.80 9.66
C ILE A 68 13.86 -5.81 8.64
N TYR A 69 14.71 -6.75 9.05
CA TYR A 69 15.21 -7.78 8.14
C TYR A 69 14.10 -8.76 7.75
N ALA A 70 13.27 -9.19 8.70
CA ALA A 70 12.10 -10.03 8.42
C ALA A 70 11.15 -9.32 7.43
N ASN A 71 10.90 -8.02 7.62
CA ASN A 71 10.04 -7.26 6.72
C ASN A 71 10.63 -7.15 5.30
N LEU A 72 11.93 -6.81 5.18
CA LEU A 72 12.59 -6.73 3.87
C LEU A 72 12.65 -8.09 3.16
N LEU A 73 12.77 -9.20 3.90
CA LEU A 73 12.69 -10.55 3.34
C LEU A 73 11.28 -10.87 2.87
N ALA A 74 10.25 -10.53 3.65
CA ALA A 74 8.85 -10.71 3.27
C ALA A 74 8.50 -9.91 2.00
N GLN A 75 8.94 -8.65 1.93
CA GLN A 75 8.75 -7.82 0.74
C GLN A 75 9.44 -8.43 -0.49
N LYS A 76 10.67 -8.91 -0.36
CA LYS A 76 11.36 -9.56 -1.49
C LYS A 76 10.66 -10.82 -1.99
N ARG A 77 10.13 -11.65 -1.08
CA ARG A 77 9.33 -12.83 -1.44
C ARG A 77 8.06 -12.41 -2.19
N ALA A 78 7.32 -11.44 -1.66
CA ALA A 78 6.12 -10.92 -2.31
C ALA A 78 6.41 -10.33 -3.70
N ILE A 79 7.51 -9.59 -3.86
CA ILE A 79 7.95 -9.06 -5.16
C ILE A 79 8.26 -10.19 -6.13
N GLN A 80 8.96 -11.24 -5.68
CA GLN A 80 9.27 -12.41 -6.50
C GLN A 80 7.98 -13.14 -6.92
N ASP A 81 7.06 -13.37 -5.99
CA ASP A 81 5.78 -14.03 -6.26
C ASP A 81 4.96 -13.21 -7.27
N ASN A 82 4.90 -11.89 -7.10
CA ASN A 82 4.22 -10.98 -8.01
C ASN A 82 4.87 -10.95 -9.40
N ALA A 83 6.21 -10.96 -9.48
CA ALA A 83 6.95 -11.05 -10.75
C ALA A 83 6.62 -12.35 -11.49
N THR A 84 6.66 -13.50 -10.81
CA THR A 84 6.30 -14.78 -11.44
C THR A 84 4.83 -14.83 -11.86
N ALA A 85 3.93 -14.20 -11.10
CA ALA A 85 2.52 -14.09 -11.46
C ALA A 85 2.31 -13.21 -12.70
N TYR A 86 3.06 -12.12 -12.81
CA TYR A 86 3.04 -11.23 -13.97
C TYR A 86 3.61 -11.92 -15.22
N GLU A 87 4.72 -12.64 -15.12
CA GLU A 87 5.28 -13.44 -16.21
C GLU A 87 4.27 -14.48 -16.72
N ARG A 88 3.58 -15.20 -15.82
CA ARG A 88 2.50 -16.14 -16.17
C ARG A 88 1.33 -15.44 -16.87
N TYR A 89 0.97 -14.25 -16.40
CA TYR A 89 -0.08 -13.44 -17.01
C TYR A 89 0.31 -13.03 -18.44
N VAL A 90 1.51 -12.49 -18.65
CA VAL A 90 2.02 -12.10 -19.97
C VAL A 90 2.09 -13.31 -20.91
N ALA A 91 2.58 -14.46 -20.44
CA ALA A 91 2.61 -15.69 -21.24
C ALA A 91 1.20 -16.17 -21.62
N SER A 92 0.23 -16.08 -20.72
CA SER A 92 -1.16 -16.44 -21.02
C SER A 92 -1.79 -15.50 -22.07
N GLN A 93 -1.47 -14.21 -22.01
CA GLN A 93 -1.93 -13.21 -22.96
C GLN A 93 -1.29 -13.43 -24.34
N ALA A 94 0.02 -13.70 -24.40
CA ALA A 94 0.70 -14.04 -25.65
C ALA A 94 0.12 -15.29 -26.32
N ARG A 95 -0.21 -16.34 -25.54
CA ARG A 95 -0.88 -17.55 -26.07
C ARG A 95 -2.26 -17.24 -26.64
N LYS A 96 -3.08 -16.47 -25.92
CA LYS A 96 -4.40 -16.04 -26.43
C LYS A 96 -4.28 -15.27 -27.74
N ILE A 97 -3.30 -14.37 -27.85
CA ILE A 97 -3.06 -13.61 -29.08
C ILE A 97 -2.68 -14.56 -30.23
N GLN A 98 -1.74 -15.49 -30.00
CA GLN A 98 -1.36 -16.50 -31.00
C GLN A 98 -2.52 -17.40 -31.42
N ASP A 99 -3.34 -17.87 -30.47
CA ASP A 99 -4.52 -18.70 -30.75
C ASP A 99 -5.52 -17.89 -31.61
N THR A 100 -5.73 -16.60 -31.30
CA THR A 100 -6.60 -15.73 -32.11
C THR A 100 -6.04 -15.48 -33.50
N GLU A 101 -4.72 -15.28 -33.65
CA GLU A 101 -4.06 -15.12 -34.95
C GLU A 101 -4.23 -16.38 -35.80
N GLN A 102 -3.93 -17.56 -35.23
CA GLN A 102 -4.10 -18.85 -35.91
C GLN A 102 -5.56 -19.11 -36.30
N ASP A 103 -6.52 -18.77 -35.43
CA ASP A 103 -7.94 -18.91 -35.74
C ASP A 103 -8.37 -17.94 -36.85
N THR A 104 -7.82 -16.72 -36.91
CA THR A 104 -8.09 -15.80 -38.02
C THR A 104 -7.49 -16.29 -39.33
N GLU A 105 -6.26 -16.78 -39.33
CA GLU A 105 -5.61 -17.38 -40.50
C GLU A 105 -6.39 -18.60 -41.00
N ARG A 106 -6.80 -19.49 -40.09
CA ARG A 106 -7.65 -20.64 -40.42
C ARG A 106 -8.96 -20.21 -41.07
N LYS A 107 -9.65 -19.21 -40.51
CA LYS A 107 -10.90 -18.67 -41.07
C LYS A 107 -10.70 -18.08 -42.46
N LEU A 108 -9.60 -17.35 -42.68
CA LEU A 108 -9.29 -16.78 -43.99
C LEU A 108 -9.04 -17.89 -45.04
N VAL A 109 -8.27 -18.93 -44.68
CA VAL A 109 -8.01 -20.08 -45.55
C VAL A 109 -9.29 -20.86 -45.83
N THR A 110 -10.13 -21.13 -44.82
CA THR A 110 -11.41 -21.81 -45.03
C THR A 110 -12.32 -21.00 -45.95
N ASN A 111 -12.43 -19.69 -45.75
CA ASN A 111 -13.25 -18.83 -46.60
C ASN A 111 -12.75 -18.80 -48.05
N ALA A 112 -11.42 -18.80 -48.26
CA ALA A 112 -10.82 -18.87 -49.59
C ALA A 112 -11.08 -20.24 -50.26
N LEU A 113 -10.93 -21.34 -49.52
CA LEU A 113 -11.23 -22.70 -50.01
C LEU A 113 -12.71 -22.85 -50.37
N GLU A 114 -13.63 -22.39 -49.51
CA GLU A 114 -15.08 -22.40 -49.79
C GLU A 114 -15.42 -21.57 -51.03
N SER A 115 -14.80 -20.40 -51.19
CA SER A 115 -14.98 -19.54 -52.38
C SER A 115 -14.51 -20.23 -53.66
N THR A 116 -13.36 -20.90 -53.64
CA THR A 116 -12.85 -21.66 -54.81
C THR A 116 -13.69 -22.91 -55.11
N GLN A 117 -14.16 -23.62 -54.09
CA GLN A 117 -15.09 -24.74 -54.27
C GLN A 117 -16.44 -24.28 -54.86
N GLY A 118 -16.92 -23.10 -54.48
CA GLY A 118 -18.09 -22.47 -55.10
C GLY A 118 -17.93 -22.25 -56.61
N VAL A 119 -16.74 -21.83 -57.06
CA VAL A 119 -16.42 -21.62 -58.48
C VAL A 119 -16.24 -22.94 -59.24
N VAL A 120 -15.59 -23.95 -58.65
CA VAL A 120 -15.44 -25.28 -59.27
C VAL A 120 -16.77 -26.04 -59.34
N ALA A 121 -17.68 -25.83 -58.39
CA ALA A 121 -19.01 -26.44 -58.39
C ALA A 121 -19.92 -25.89 -59.51
N ILE A 122 -19.70 -24.65 -59.98
CA ILE A 122 -20.46 -24.04 -61.08
C ILE A 122 -20.15 -24.70 -62.44
N LEU A 123 -19.01 -25.38 -62.58
CA LEU A 123 -18.57 -26.03 -63.82
C LEU A 123 -19.14 -27.46 -64.03
N GLN A 124 -19.86 -28.04 -63.05
CA GLN A 124 -20.37 -29.43 -63.15
C GLN A 124 -21.89 -29.55 -62.90
N THR A 125 -22.62 -29.60 -64.02
CA THR A 125 -23.95 -30.21 -64.32
C THR A 125 -25.21 -29.81 -63.51
N GLN A 126 -26.36 -29.84 -64.19
CA GLN A 126 -27.60 -29.10 -63.90
C GLN A 126 -28.42 -29.56 -62.67
N ASP A 127 -28.05 -30.65 -61.98
CA ASP A 127 -28.82 -31.21 -60.84
C ASP A 127 -28.59 -30.52 -59.49
N LYS A 128 -27.70 -29.51 -59.41
CA LYS A 128 -27.25 -28.93 -58.12
C LYS A 128 -27.99 -27.67 -57.64
N LYS A 129 -29.00 -27.16 -58.36
CA LYS A 129 -29.73 -25.93 -57.94
C LYS A 129 -30.41 -26.09 -56.57
N LEU A 130 -31.06 -27.21 -56.30
CA LEU A 130 -31.71 -27.50 -55.00
C LEU A 130 -30.69 -27.55 -53.84
N VAL A 131 -29.52 -28.16 -54.07
CA VAL A 131 -28.44 -28.25 -53.07
C VAL A 131 -27.81 -26.87 -52.81
N ALA A 132 -27.72 -26.01 -53.83
CA ALA A 132 -27.25 -24.64 -53.66
C ALA A 132 -28.24 -23.78 -52.84
N TYR A 133 -29.56 -23.92 -53.08
CA TYR A 133 -30.59 -23.23 -52.28
C TYR A 133 -30.60 -23.70 -50.82
N GLN A 134 -30.45 -25.00 -50.56
CA GLN A 134 -30.36 -25.53 -49.18
C GLN A 134 -29.14 -24.99 -48.44
N LYS A 135 -27.96 -24.96 -49.08
CA LYS A 135 -26.74 -24.38 -48.48
C LYS A 135 -26.87 -22.88 -48.20
N LEU A 136 -27.57 -22.15 -49.06
CA LEU A 136 -27.81 -20.72 -48.88
C LEU A 136 -28.77 -20.46 -47.71
N GLN A 137 -29.79 -21.30 -47.57
CA GLN A 137 -30.73 -21.26 -46.45
C GLN A 137 -30.03 -21.60 -45.12
N GLU A 138 -29.17 -22.62 -45.08
CA GLU A 138 -28.34 -22.95 -43.92
C GLU A 138 -27.39 -21.81 -43.51
N GLN A 139 -26.82 -21.07 -44.47
CA GLN A 139 -25.98 -19.90 -44.17
C GLN A 139 -26.78 -18.75 -43.55
N VAL A 140 -27.99 -18.49 -44.05
CA VAL A 140 -28.90 -17.47 -43.50
C VAL A 140 -29.38 -17.85 -42.10
N ASP A 141 -29.72 -19.12 -41.89
CA ASP A 141 -30.12 -19.63 -40.57
C ASP A 141 -28.98 -19.51 -39.55
N ARG A 142 -27.74 -19.83 -39.94
CA ARG A 142 -26.56 -19.64 -39.07
C ARG A 142 -26.29 -18.17 -38.75
N ALA A 143 -26.45 -17.26 -39.70
CA ALA A 143 -26.28 -15.82 -39.47
C ALA A 143 -27.33 -15.29 -38.47
N THR A 144 -28.59 -15.69 -38.63
CA THR A 144 -29.66 -15.27 -37.72
C THR A 144 -29.52 -15.84 -36.30
N ASP A 145 -28.98 -17.05 -36.14
CA ASP A 145 -28.72 -17.63 -34.81
C ASP A 145 -27.54 -16.96 -34.08
N GLU A 146 -26.52 -16.48 -34.80
CA GLU A 146 -25.42 -15.73 -34.22
C GLU A 146 -25.89 -14.35 -33.70
N ASP A 147 -26.77 -13.67 -34.45
CA ASP A 147 -27.39 -12.41 -34.03
C ASP A 147 -28.26 -12.57 -32.77
N LYS A 148 -29.05 -13.67 -32.68
CA LYS A 148 -29.80 -14.02 -31.46
C LYS A 148 -28.88 -14.25 -30.28
N ARG A 149 -27.73 -14.92 -30.49
CA ARG A 149 -26.71 -15.14 -29.44
C ARG A 149 -26.06 -13.84 -28.98
N GLN A 150 -25.77 -12.92 -29.88
CA GLN A 150 -25.25 -11.59 -29.51
C GLN A 150 -26.26 -10.74 -28.76
N ALA A 151 -27.54 -10.81 -29.13
CA ALA A 151 -28.63 -10.16 -28.39
C ALA A 151 -28.78 -10.74 -26.97
N MET A 152 -28.69 -12.08 -26.83
CA MET A 152 -28.70 -12.74 -25.51
C MET A 152 -27.49 -12.38 -24.66
N ARG A 153 -26.29 -12.23 -25.25
CA ARG A 153 -25.08 -11.79 -24.52
C ARG A 153 -25.23 -10.40 -23.88
N LYS A 154 -25.99 -9.50 -24.50
CA LYS A 154 -26.23 -8.15 -23.98
C LYS A 154 -27.23 -8.11 -22.82
N THR A 155 -28.18 -9.04 -22.80
CA THR A 155 -29.33 -9.00 -21.87
C THR A 155 -29.25 -10.04 -20.76
N SER A 156 -28.55 -11.15 -20.99
CA SER A 156 -28.63 -12.37 -20.18
C SER A 156 -27.29 -12.67 -19.50
N PHE A 157 -26.87 -11.77 -18.60
CA PHE A 157 -25.63 -11.88 -17.80
C PHE A 157 -25.55 -13.17 -16.95
N TRP A 158 -26.70 -13.76 -16.61
CA TRP A 158 -26.82 -14.92 -15.72
C TRP A 158 -26.59 -16.28 -16.41
N ILE A 159 -26.48 -16.29 -17.75
CA ILE A 159 -26.15 -17.49 -18.53
C ILE A 159 -24.62 -17.60 -18.62
N PRO A 160 -23.99 -18.75 -18.27
CA PRO A 160 -22.52 -18.88 -18.22
C PRO A 160 -21.78 -18.37 -19.47
N ASP A 161 -22.27 -18.70 -20.66
CA ASP A 161 -21.67 -18.30 -21.95
C ASP A 161 -21.81 -16.79 -22.28
N CYS A 162 -22.66 -16.09 -21.53
CA CYS A 162 -22.99 -14.68 -21.69
C CYS A 162 -22.48 -13.81 -20.54
N THR A 163 -21.75 -14.40 -19.59
CA THR A 163 -21.11 -13.65 -18.51
C THR A 163 -19.99 -12.76 -19.09
N PRO A 164 -20.01 -11.44 -18.88
CA PRO A 164 -18.91 -10.57 -19.25
C PRO A 164 -17.71 -10.94 -18.39
N SER A 165 -16.77 -11.63 -19.02
CA SER A 165 -15.51 -12.01 -18.39
C SER A 165 -14.61 -10.78 -18.34
N GLU A 166 -14.53 -10.13 -17.18
CA GLU A 166 -13.53 -9.08 -16.98
C GLU A 166 -12.15 -9.75 -16.86
N GLU A 167 -11.30 -9.53 -17.86
CA GLU A 167 -9.93 -10.02 -17.79
C GLU A 167 -9.18 -9.27 -16.68
N ARG A 168 -8.79 -9.99 -15.63
CA ARG A 168 -7.96 -9.43 -14.56
C ARG A 168 -6.65 -8.94 -15.16
N ARG A 169 -6.50 -7.62 -15.28
CA ARG A 169 -5.26 -6.98 -15.68
C ARG A 169 -4.30 -7.01 -14.49
N VAL A 170 -3.24 -7.80 -14.60
CA VAL A 170 -2.16 -7.78 -13.62
C VAL A 170 -1.23 -6.63 -14.02
N ALA A 171 -1.15 -5.60 -13.17
CA ALA A 171 -0.22 -4.51 -13.36
C ALA A 171 1.23 -5.00 -13.24
N GLU A 172 2.15 -4.30 -13.90
CA GLU A 172 3.57 -4.59 -13.76
C GLU A 172 4.00 -4.42 -12.28
N PRO A 173 4.61 -5.44 -11.67
CA PRO A 173 4.91 -5.41 -10.25
C PRO A 173 6.12 -4.51 -9.96
N ASP A 174 6.04 -3.74 -8.87
CA ASP A 174 7.18 -2.96 -8.39
C ASP A 174 8.29 -3.90 -7.91
N THR A 175 9.50 -3.65 -8.36
CA THR A 175 10.67 -4.50 -8.12
C THR A 175 11.42 -4.10 -6.83
N ALA A 176 11.19 -2.90 -6.31
CA ALA A 176 12.02 -2.35 -5.25
C ALA A 176 11.37 -2.45 -3.85
N PRO A 177 12.06 -3.01 -2.84
CA PRO A 177 11.58 -3.01 -1.47
C PRO A 177 11.55 -1.58 -0.91
N ARG A 178 10.58 -1.32 -0.03
CA ARG A 178 10.23 0.02 0.47
C ARG A 178 10.25 0.06 2.00
N ASP A 179 10.39 1.27 2.55
CA ASP A 179 10.33 1.44 4.00
C ASP A 179 8.90 1.10 4.51
N PRO A 180 8.74 0.24 5.53
CA PRO A 180 7.43 -0.08 6.10
C PRO A 180 6.62 1.14 6.60
N MET A 181 7.29 2.21 7.03
CA MET A 181 6.62 3.40 7.56
C MET A 181 6.51 4.52 6.51
N ASN A 182 7.39 4.52 5.51
CA ASN A 182 7.34 5.46 4.40
C ASN A 182 7.32 4.71 3.06
N PRO A 183 6.13 4.46 2.49
CA PRO A 183 5.98 3.69 1.27
C PRO A 183 6.54 4.39 0.03
N ASP A 184 6.89 5.67 0.08
CA ASP A 184 7.47 6.37 -1.08
C ASP A 184 8.99 6.19 -1.17
N GLN A 185 9.64 5.77 -0.07
CA GLN A 185 11.10 5.65 -0.02
C GLN A 185 11.57 4.21 -0.22
N PHE A 186 12.47 4.01 -1.19
CA PHE A 186 13.14 2.73 -1.38
C PHE A 186 14.11 2.42 -0.23
N LEU A 187 14.06 1.18 0.26
CA LEU A 187 14.86 0.74 1.40
C LEU A 187 15.62 -0.54 1.08
N LYS A 188 16.96 -0.45 1.12
CA LYS A 188 17.89 -1.58 0.99
C LYS A 188 18.69 -1.70 2.28
N LEU A 189 19.25 -2.88 2.53
CA LEU A 189 20.04 -3.16 3.73
C LEU A 189 21.20 -2.17 3.94
N LYS A 190 21.83 -1.69 2.85
CA LYS A 190 22.94 -0.72 2.89
C LYS A 190 22.53 0.67 3.41
N HIS A 191 21.24 0.99 3.35
CA HIS A 191 20.70 2.28 3.79
C HIS A 191 20.37 2.29 5.29
N LEU A 192 20.31 1.13 5.93
CA LEU A 192 20.07 1.01 7.36
C LEU A 192 21.33 1.38 8.13
N MET A 193 21.19 2.30 9.08
CA MET A 193 22.30 2.80 9.89
C MET A 193 22.19 2.25 11.31
N PRO A 194 23.25 1.64 11.88
CA PRO A 194 23.23 1.19 13.26
C PRO A 194 23.26 2.37 14.23
N VAL A 195 22.48 2.27 15.31
CA VAL A 195 22.35 3.33 16.31
C VAL A 195 22.77 2.85 17.68
N LYS A 196 23.49 3.71 18.41
CA LYS A 196 23.88 3.52 19.81
C LYS A 196 23.07 4.49 20.67
N PHE A 197 21.94 4.01 21.20
CA PHE A 197 21.17 4.79 22.16
C PHE A 197 21.83 4.73 23.54
N ALA A 198 21.97 5.91 24.16
CA ALA A 198 22.24 6.00 25.59
C ALA A 198 20.91 5.91 26.34
N TRP A 199 20.84 5.07 27.36
CA TRP A 199 19.63 4.83 28.14
C TRP A 199 19.86 5.28 29.59
N ILE A 200 18.87 5.95 30.16
CA ILE A 200 18.81 6.21 31.61
C ILE A 200 17.63 5.43 32.17
N SER A 201 17.83 4.83 33.35
CA SER A 201 16.77 4.25 34.15
C SER A 201 16.36 5.25 35.21
N ASN A 202 15.15 5.80 35.12
CA ASN A 202 14.57 6.55 36.21
C ASN A 202 13.64 5.63 37.00
N ARG A 203 13.86 5.55 38.32
CA ARG A 203 12.88 4.96 39.24
C ARG A 203 11.83 6.01 39.51
N LEU A 204 10.75 6.01 38.74
CA LEU A 204 9.55 6.73 39.14
C LEU A 204 8.94 6.02 40.36
N HIS A 205 8.43 6.80 41.31
CA HIS A 205 7.75 6.30 42.52
C HIS A 205 6.63 5.31 42.12
N GLY A 206 6.89 4.00 42.25
CA GLY A 206 5.97 2.91 41.92
C GLY A 206 6.53 1.91 40.89
N ASP A 207 7.32 0.95 41.39
CA ASP A 207 7.60 -0.41 40.89
C ASP A 207 7.95 -0.74 39.42
N GLN A 208 8.03 0.21 38.47
CA GLN A 208 8.53 -0.09 37.13
C GLN A 208 9.71 0.79 36.72
N ASN A 209 10.84 0.14 36.42
CA ASN A 209 12.02 0.78 35.83
C ASN A 209 11.71 1.16 34.38
N VAL A 210 11.23 2.38 34.14
CA VAL A 210 11.05 2.91 32.79
C VAL A 210 12.40 3.39 32.28
N HIS A 211 12.79 2.89 31.11
CA HIS A 211 14.04 3.28 30.45
C HIS A 211 13.74 4.30 29.37
N HIS A 212 14.36 5.47 29.49
CA HIS A 212 14.25 6.55 28.52
C HIS A 212 15.56 6.69 27.75
N VAL A 213 15.44 6.97 26.45
CA VAL A 213 16.62 7.31 25.63
C VAL A 213 17.02 8.75 25.93
N VAL A 214 18.32 8.97 26.03
CA VAL A 214 18.89 10.27 26.32
C VAL A 214 19.84 10.75 25.25
N CYS A 215 20.00 12.07 25.17
CA CYS A 215 21.00 12.70 24.33
C CYS A 215 22.41 12.25 24.75
N ALA A 216 23.25 11.90 23.78
CA ALA A 216 24.61 11.44 24.05
C ALA A 216 25.48 12.51 24.74
N VAL A 217 25.22 13.79 24.45
CA VAL A 217 25.98 14.95 24.97
C VAL A 217 25.41 15.46 26.29
N THR A 218 24.16 15.94 26.28
CA THR A 218 23.54 16.60 27.45
C THR A 218 22.99 15.64 28.48
N LYS A 219 22.86 14.33 28.16
CA LYS A 219 22.20 13.32 28.99
C LYS A 219 20.75 13.64 29.37
N THR A 220 20.14 14.61 28.68
CA THR A 220 18.72 14.95 28.84
C THR A 220 17.84 13.92 28.12
N GLU A 221 16.69 13.61 28.69
CA GLU A 221 15.72 12.68 28.11
C GLU A 221 15.15 13.20 26.79
N ILE A 222 15.06 12.32 25.80
CA ILE A 222 14.47 12.60 24.49
C ILE A 222 13.04 12.08 24.50
N ASN A 223 12.08 12.98 24.70
CA ASN A 223 10.66 12.63 24.73
C ASN A 223 9.96 13.07 23.43
N HIS A 224 9.67 14.37 23.28
CA HIS A 224 9.05 14.98 22.11
C HIS A 224 10.04 15.83 21.27
N HIS A 225 11.23 16.10 21.82
CA HIS A 225 12.22 16.91 21.14
C HIS A 225 12.78 16.20 19.91
N GLN A 226 13.00 16.95 18.84
CA GLN A 226 13.61 16.44 17.64
C GLN A 226 15.07 16.03 17.90
N ALA A 227 15.38 14.81 17.50
CA ALA A 227 16.68 14.20 17.69
C ALA A 227 17.30 13.85 16.34
N VAL A 228 18.62 13.74 16.32
CA VAL A 228 19.43 13.59 15.12
C VAL A 228 20.45 12.50 15.36
N LEU A 229 20.57 11.61 14.38
CA LEU A 229 21.59 10.58 14.31
C LEU A 229 22.78 11.09 13.50
N LEU A 230 23.97 10.89 14.05
CA LEU A 230 25.23 11.08 13.34
C LEU A 230 25.70 9.74 12.77
N ARG A 231 25.67 9.58 11.44
CA ARG A 231 25.93 8.29 10.77
C ARG A 231 27.30 7.67 11.11
N PRO A 232 28.45 8.38 11.07
CA PRO A 232 29.76 7.78 11.34
C PRO A 232 29.94 7.30 12.78
N SER A 233 29.36 8.01 13.75
CA SER A 233 29.52 7.68 15.17
C SER A 233 28.39 6.79 15.71
N GLY A 234 27.24 6.76 15.03
CA GLY A 234 26.02 6.08 15.47
C GLY A 234 25.38 6.73 16.72
N GLN A 235 25.81 7.92 17.10
CA GLN A 235 25.35 8.61 18.31
C GLN A 235 24.11 9.46 18.02
N VAL A 236 23.20 9.53 19.00
CA VAL A 236 21.97 10.31 18.93
C VAL A 236 22.07 11.55 19.81
N ILE A 237 21.75 12.69 19.22
CA ILE A 237 21.92 14.01 19.83
C ILE A 237 20.64 14.81 19.58
N LEU A 238 20.30 15.72 20.50
CA LEU A 238 19.20 16.67 20.29
C LEU A 238 19.54 17.68 19.18
N GLU A 239 18.52 18.15 18.46
CA GLU A 239 18.70 19.15 17.41
C GLU A 239 19.31 20.46 17.92
N ARG A 240 19.03 20.86 19.16
CA ARG A 240 19.68 22.01 19.80
C ARG A 240 21.21 21.89 19.82
N CYS A 241 21.72 20.74 20.27
CA CYS A 241 23.15 20.49 20.32
C CYS A 241 23.76 20.32 18.92
N LEU A 242 22.98 19.87 17.93
CA LEU A 242 23.41 19.88 16.53
C LEU A 242 23.71 21.32 16.08
N ASN A 243 22.81 22.25 16.38
CA ASN A 243 22.94 23.64 15.96
C ASN A 243 24.10 24.36 16.66
N GLU A 244 24.25 24.15 17.98
CA GLU A 244 25.26 24.83 18.79
C GLU A 244 26.68 24.25 18.58
N MET A 245 26.83 22.91 18.52
CA MET A 245 28.15 22.27 18.57
C MET A 245 28.59 21.65 17.24
N VAL A 246 27.67 21.03 16.51
CA VAL A 246 28.01 20.19 15.35
C VAL A 246 28.05 21.00 14.06
N LYS A 247 27.09 21.89 13.82
CA LYS A 247 27.05 22.70 12.58
C LYS A 247 28.29 23.60 12.40
N PRO A 248 28.85 24.24 13.46
CA PRO A 248 30.03 25.10 13.29
C PRO A 248 31.30 24.31 12.96
N THR A 249 31.49 23.14 13.58
CA THR A 249 32.74 22.37 13.49
C THR A 249 32.66 21.17 12.54
N MET A 250 31.45 20.82 12.08
CA MET A 250 31.12 19.60 11.31
C MET A 250 31.81 18.34 11.85
N THR A 251 31.89 18.24 13.17
CA THR A 251 32.60 17.16 13.87
C THR A 251 31.72 16.60 15.00
N CYS A 252 31.78 15.29 15.22
CA CYS A 252 31.01 14.65 16.26
C CYS A 252 31.56 15.02 17.65
N PRO A 253 30.75 15.56 18.58
CA PRO A 253 31.23 16.05 19.88
C PRO A 253 31.66 14.94 20.83
N VAL A 254 31.22 13.69 20.60
CA VAL A 254 31.54 12.54 21.45
C VAL A 254 32.74 11.75 20.94
N THR A 255 32.90 11.66 19.61
CA THR A 255 33.90 10.76 18.98
C THR A 255 34.98 11.50 18.21
N GLY A 256 34.84 12.80 17.96
CA GLY A 256 35.79 13.59 17.16
C GLY A 256 35.78 13.27 15.66
N LEU A 257 34.88 12.40 15.18
CA LEU A 257 34.79 12.03 13.76
C LEU A 257 34.23 13.20 12.93
N LYS A 258 34.88 13.48 11.79
CA LYS A 258 34.41 14.49 10.82
C LYS A 258 33.11 14.03 10.16
N LEU A 259 32.18 14.96 9.97
CA LEU A 259 30.84 14.72 9.45
C LEU A 259 30.62 15.47 8.15
N ARG A 260 29.78 14.91 7.28
CA ARG A 260 29.22 15.62 6.12
C ARG A 260 27.75 15.95 6.38
N GLN A 261 27.18 16.88 5.63
CA GLN A 261 25.75 17.21 5.75
C GLN A 261 24.84 15.98 5.52
N LYS A 262 25.23 15.08 4.60
CA LYS A 262 24.50 13.83 4.32
C LYS A 262 24.50 12.83 5.48
N ASP A 263 25.43 12.97 6.43
CA ASP A 263 25.59 12.07 7.57
C ASP A 263 24.73 12.45 8.76
N ILE A 264 24.06 13.59 8.67
CA ILE A 264 23.12 14.10 9.66
C ILE A 264 21.73 13.61 9.25
N VAL A 265 21.17 12.70 10.04
CA VAL A 265 19.85 12.11 9.79
C VAL A 265 18.90 12.52 10.90
N HIS A 266 17.83 13.24 10.54
CA HIS A 266 16.80 13.61 11.49
C HIS A 266 15.95 12.38 11.83
N LEU A 267 15.78 12.12 13.12
CA LEU A 267 14.97 11.03 13.62
C LEU A 267 13.53 11.48 13.84
N GLN A 268 12.60 10.56 13.69
CA GLN A 268 11.21 10.80 14.06
C GLN A 268 11.12 11.09 15.57
N ALA A 269 10.48 12.21 15.91
CA ALA A 269 10.23 12.56 17.31
C ALA A 269 9.28 11.56 17.98
N GLY A 270 9.45 11.33 19.28
CA GLY A 270 8.54 10.49 20.05
C GLY A 270 7.14 11.12 20.11
N GLY A 271 6.12 10.30 19.90
CA GLY A 271 4.73 10.73 20.03
C GLY A 271 4.38 11.02 21.48
N THR A 272 3.57 12.05 21.73
CA THR A 272 3.01 12.36 23.04
C THR A 272 1.49 12.49 22.97
N GLY A 273 0.80 12.55 24.11
CA GLY A 273 -0.64 12.81 24.14
C GLY A 273 -1.03 14.28 23.90
N PHE A 274 -0.06 15.17 23.64
CA PHE A 274 -0.28 16.61 23.49
C PHE A 274 -0.35 17.02 22.02
N SER A 275 -1.46 17.64 21.62
CA SER A 275 -1.71 18.07 20.24
C SER A 275 -0.72 19.13 19.72
N ALA A 276 0.07 19.76 20.59
CA ALA A 276 1.09 20.73 20.20
C ALA A 276 2.26 20.09 19.44
N HIS A 277 2.54 18.81 19.68
CA HIS A 277 3.74 18.15 19.15
C HIS A 277 3.44 16.92 18.29
N SER A 278 2.26 16.31 18.46
CA SER A 278 1.88 15.08 17.76
C SER A 278 0.48 15.20 17.16
N THR A 279 0.23 14.38 16.14
CA THR A 279 -1.11 14.19 15.57
C THR A 279 -1.92 13.29 16.49
N VAL A 280 -2.66 13.90 17.43
CA VAL A 280 -3.44 13.19 18.46
C VAL A 280 -4.92 13.07 18.11
N GLU A 281 -5.39 13.64 17.00
CA GLU A 281 -6.80 13.60 16.61
C GLU A 281 -7.04 12.71 15.39
N ALA A 282 -7.91 11.72 15.55
CA ALA A 282 -8.50 10.97 14.45
C ALA A 282 -9.70 11.71 13.89
N LYS A 283 -9.83 11.76 12.57
CA LYS A 283 -11.03 12.29 11.90
C LYS A 283 -11.60 11.20 11.00
N LYS A 284 -12.87 10.85 11.20
CA LYS A 284 -13.63 9.98 10.30
C LYS A 284 -14.75 10.79 9.68
N TYR A 285 -14.70 10.94 8.35
CA TYR A 285 -15.80 11.54 7.61
C TYR A 285 -16.96 10.54 7.49
N ARG A 286 -18.16 11.02 7.75
CA ARG A 286 -19.41 10.33 7.44
C ARG A 286 -20.34 11.31 6.71
N PRO A 287 -21.24 10.83 5.86
CA PRO A 287 -22.20 11.69 5.19
C PRO A 287 -22.94 12.53 6.24
N SER A 288 -23.06 13.82 5.97
CA SER A 288 -23.92 14.69 6.78
C SER A 288 -25.37 14.41 6.43
N MET A 289 -26.25 14.42 7.44
CA MET A 289 -27.68 14.52 7.19
C MET A 289 -27.98 15.95 6.76
N THR A 290 -28.07 16.17 5.44
CA THR A 290 -28.78 17.32 4.87
C THR A 290 -30.24 16.98 4.76
#